data_AF-A0A4Q3JJI6-F1
#
_entry.id   AF-A0A4Q3JJI6-F1
#
_cell.length_a   1.000
_cell.length_b   1.000
_cell.length_c   1.000
_cell.angle_alpha   90.00
_cell.angle_beta   90.00
_cell.angle_gamma   90.00
#
_symmetry.space_group_name_H-M   'P 1'
#
loop_
_entity.id
_entity.type
_entity.pdbx_description
1 polymer ?
#
loop_
_entity_poly.entity_id
_entity_poly.type
_entity_poly.pdbx_seq_one_letter_code
_entity_poly.pdbx_strand_id
1 'polypeptide(L)'
;MREAERRRYAEDEAARASRIISTVGAAAHIYARHAGQVGERPPAAHLARAVEVLGPRFTAYFQALCLSGRRVPLMPLTLVGDAGREHGFFEGIKRDLDADLDLWAGVRGLEEKAADLAKRINKPVAAPIAIPVDIQDRLLERDRLRADRVGGAAGRGAVRVTPETAPDAVPVEEPETGSKGMKTPKGSDDEEEAEKAPPPAPEDAAKPSSDDNDEPPKGPGKP
;
A
#
# COMPACT_ATOMS: atom_id res chain seq x y z
N MET A 1 -15.47 46.33 -6.22
CA MET A 1 -16.55 45.43 -5.76
C MET A 1 -16.29 43.96 -6.08
N ARG A 2 -15.90 43.59 -7.31
CA ARG A 2 -15.70 42.17 -7.71
C ARG A 2 -14.63 41.39 -6.91
N GLU A 3 -13.57 42.03 -6.41
CA GLU A 3 -12.53 41.34 -5.63
C GLU A 3 -12.97 40.98 -4.21
N ALA A 4 -13.75 41.83 -3.56
CA ALA A 4 -14.29 41.57 -2.22
C ALA A 4 -15.30 40.42 -2.24
N GLU A 5 -16.13 40.35 -3.29
CA GLU A 5 -17.07 39.25 -3.51
C GLU A 5 -16.35 37.93 -3.78
N ARG A 6 -15.27 37.95 -4.59
CA ARG A 6 -14.42 36.77 -4.83
C ARG A 6 -13.75 36.26 -3.55
N ARG A 7 -13.26 37.18 -2.70
CA ARG A 7 -12.65 36.81 -1.40
C ARG A 7 -13.66 36.17 -0.46
N ARG A 8 -14.84 36.79 -0.29
CA ARG A 8 -15.91 36.23 0.54
C ARG A 8 -16.35 34.85 0.07
N TYR A 9 -16.51 34.66 -1.24
CA TYR A 9 -16.85 33.36 -1.79
C TYR A 9 -15.79 32.30 -1.49
N ALA A 10 -14.50 32.64 -1.65
CA ALA A 10 -13.40 31.73 -1.35
C ALA A 10 -13.33 31.38 0.14
N GLU A 11 -13.58 32.35 1.03
CA GLU A 11 -13.66 32.15 2.48
C GLU A 11 -14.83 31.23 2.86
N ASP A 12 -16.02 31.46 2.28
CA ASP A 12 -17.19 30.60 2.48
C ASP A 12 -16.94 29.16 2.00
N GLU A 13 -16.26 29.00 0.86
CA GLU A 13 -15.92 27.69 0.32
C GLU A 13 -14.89 26.97 1.18
N ALA A 14 -13.87 27.67 1.68
CA ALA A 14 -12.89 27.14 2.62
C ALA A 14 -13.54 26.72 3.96
N ALA A 15 -14.50 27.51 4.46
CA ALA A 15 -15.27 27.18 5.65
C ALA A 15 -16.18 25.96 5.46
N ARG A 16 -16.72 25.76 4.25
CA ARG A 16 -17.45 24.52 3.89
C ARG A 16 -16.50 23.33 3.82
N ALA A 17 -15.37 23.47 3.11
CA ALA A 17 -14.37 22.42 3.00
C ALA A 17 -13.86 21.96 4.38
N SER A 18 -13.58 22.90 5.28
CA SER A 18 -13.11 22.61 6.65
C SER A 18 -14.11 21.81 7.49
N ARG A 19 -15.42 21.98 7.26
CA ARG A 19 -16.47 21.22 7.94
C ARG A 19 -16.62 19.79 7.41
N ILE A 20 -16.39 19.60 6.11
CA ILE A 20 -16.56 18.32 5.43
C ILE A 20 -15.30 17.45 5.57
N ILE A 21 -14.13 18.08 5.58
CA ILE A 21 -12.83 17.42 5.50
C ILE A 21 -12.07 17.69 6.80
N SER A 22 -12.33 16.80 7.76
CA SER A 22 -11.69 16.82 9.08
C SER A 22 -10.89 15.56 9.37
N THR A 23 -11.07 14.48 8.59
CA THR A 23 -10.43 13.19 8.82
C THR A 23 -9.61 12.73 7.62
N VAL A 24 -8.69 11.78 7.89
CA VAL A 24 -7.82 11.16 6.89
C VAL A 24 -8.65 10.40 5.86
N GLY A 25 -9.65 9.64 6.30
CA GLY A 25 -10.60 8.96 5.43
C GLY A 25 -11.33 9.92 4.48
N ALA A 26 -11.86 11.03 4.99
CA ALA A 26 -12.52 12.05 4.16
C ALA A 26 -11.55 12.67 3.14
N ALA A 27 -10.34 13.00 3.58
CA ALA A 27 -9.32 13.58 2.70
C ALA A 27 -8.89 12.62 1.59
N ALA A 28 -8.78 11.31 1.87
CA ALA A 28 -8.49 10.28 0.88
C ALA A 28 -9.51 10.24 -0.26
N HIS A 29 -10.81 10.35 0.05
CA HIS A 29 -11.87 10.43 -0.96
C HIS A 29 -11.74 11.65 -1.85
N ILE A 30 -11.47 12.82 -1.26
CA ILE A 30 -11.27 14.05 -2.04
C ILE A 30 -10.07 13.90 -2.98
N TYR A 31 -8.97 13.30 -2.50
CA TYR A 31 -7.79 13.07 -3.32
C TYR A 31 -8.07 12.11 -4.49
N ALA A 32 -8.77 11.00 -4.22
CA ALA A 32 -9.15 10.04 -5.26
C ALA A 32 -10.05 10.67 -6.34
N ARG A 33 -11.02 11.51 -5.92
CA ARG A 33 -11.85 12.29 -6.86
C ARG A 33 -11.03 13.28 -7.67
N HIS A 34 -10.06 13.93 -7.05
CA HIS A 34 -9.17 14.88 -7.73
C HIS A 34 -8.35 14.22 -8.83
N ALA A 35 -7.85 13.01 -8.57
CA ALA A 35 -7.16 12.18 -9.54
C ALA A 35 -8.10 11.51 -10.57
N GLY A 36 -9.41 11.76 -10.52
CA GLY A 36 -10.39 11.18 -11.44
C GLY A 36 -10.64 9.69 -11.23
N GLN A 37 -10.27 9.13 -10.07
CA GLN A 37 -10.44 7.71 -9.79
C GLN A 37 -11.89 7.36 -9.41
N VAL A 38 -12.63 8.32 -8.85
CA VAL A 38 -14.02 8.17 -8.43
C VAL A 38 -14.77 9.49 -8.60
N GLY A 39 -16.03 9.44 -9.04
CA GLY A 39 -16.93 10.59 -9.10
C GLY A 39 -16.40 11.81 -9.87
N GLU A 40 -16.97 12.98 -9.58
CA GLU A 40 -16.58 14.24 -10.20
C GLU A 40 -15.40 14.90 -9.48
N ARG A 41 -14.59 15.68 -10.22
CA ARG A 41 -13.45 16.41 -9.68
C ARG A 41 -13.90 17.39 -8.58
N PRO A 42 -13.27 17.36 -7.39
CA PRO A 42 -13.67 18.24 -6.29
C PRO A 42 -13.20 19.68 -6.55
N PRO A 43 -13.85 20.66 -5.91
CA PRO A 43 -13.40 22.05 -5.94
C PRO A 43 -11.99 22.24 -5.35
N ALA A 44 -11.30 23.30 -5.76
CA ALA A 44 -9.91 23.54 -5.35
C ALA A 44 -9.74 23.72 -3.83
N ALA A 45 -10.70 24.38 -3.16
CA ALA A 45 -10.67 24.57 -1.70
C ALA A 45 -10.76 23.23 -0.94
N HIS A 46 -11.50 22.26 -1.49
CA HIS A 46 -11.65 20.94 -0.89
C HIS A 46 -10.34 20.15 -1.01
N LEU A 47 -9.69 20.21 -2.16
CA LEU A 47 -8.37 19.59 -2.32
C LEU A 47 -7.33 20.22 -1.40
N ALA A 48 -7.28 21.55 -1.31
CA ALA A 48 -6.36 22.25 -0.42
C ALA A 48 -6.54 21.79 1.03
N ARG A 49 -7.79 21.71 1.50
CA ARG A 49 -8.10 21.22 2.83
C ARG A 49 -7.72 19.74 3.02
N ALA A 50 -7.93 18.89 2.02
CA ALA A 50 -7.53 17.50 2.08
C ALA A 50 -6.00 17.37 2.21
N VAL A 51 -5.23 18.17 1.48
CA VAL A 51 -3.76 18.22 1.60
C VAL A 51 -3.33 18.66 2.99
N GLU A 52 -3.99 19.65 3.58
CA GLU A 52 -3.72 20.07 4.96
C GLU A 52 -3.97 18.95 5.97
N VAL A 53 -5.10 18.22 5.85
CA VAL A 53 -5.48 17.15 6.77
C VAL A 53 -4.55 15.93 6.65
N LEU A 54 -4.16 15.56 5.42
CA LEU A 54 -3.21 14.47 5.18
C LEU A 54 -1.80 14.83 5.65
N GLY A 55 -1.44 16.11 5.57
CA GLY A 55 -0.07 16.57 5.77
C GLY A 55 0.86 16.12 4.62
N PRO A 56 2.13 16.55 4.68
CA PRO A 56 3.04 16.43 3.53
C PRO A 56 3.38 14.97 3.19
N ARG A 57 3.60 14.13 4.20
CA ARG A 57 4.03 12.74 4.01
C ARG A 57 2.96 11.90 3.31
N PHE A 58 1.72 11.95 3.80
CA PHE A 58 0.62 11.22 3.18
C PHE A 58 0.25 11.83 1.83
N THR A 59 0.25 13.15 1.68
CA THR A 59 0.00 13.77 0.38
C THR A 59 0.98 13.28 -0.68
N ALA A 60 2.28 13.22 -0.36
CA ALA A 60 3.30 12.70 -1.27
C ALA A 60 3.04 11.22 -1.64
N TYR A 61 2.63 10.39 -0.69
CA TYR A 61 2.29 8.99 -0.96
C TYR A 61 1.07 8.84 -1.87
N PHE A 62 0.01 9.62 -1.65
CA PHE A 62 -1.17 9.59 -2.50
C PHE A 62 -0.85 10.11 -3.92
N GLN A 63 0.00 11.14 -4.03
CA GLN A 63 0.54 11.59 -5.32
C GLN A 63 1.32 10.48 -6.03
N ALA A 64 2.19 9.77 -5.29
CA ALA A 64 2.98 8.67 -5.80
C ALA A 64 2.10 7.52 -6.32
N LEU A 65 1.04 7.15 -5.59
CA LEU A 65 0.05 6.16 -6.04
C LEU A 65 -0.62 6.61 -7.34
N CYS A 66 -1.08 7.86 -7.41
CA CYS A 66 -1.72 8.37 -8.62
C CYS A 66 -0.76 8.39 -9.84
N LEU A 67 0.48 8.84 -9.67
CA LEU A 67 1.47 8.88 -10.76
C LEU A 67 1.85 7.47 -11.25
N SER A 68 1.91 6.50 -10.35
CA SER A 68 2.18 5.10 -10.69
C SER A 68 0.95 4.36 -11.24
N GLY A 69 -0.19 5.03 -11.40
CA GLY A 69 -1.44 4.43 -11.86
C GLY A 69 -2.09 3.49 -10.83
N ARG A 70 -1.64 3.51 -9.57
CA ARG A 70 -2.21 2.71 -8.49
C ARG A 70 -3.42 3.40 -7.88
N ARG A 71 -4.34 2.59 -7.35
CA ARG A 71 -5.56 3.09 -6.69
C ARG A 71 -5.22 3.67 -5.32
N VAL A 72 -5.85 4.79 -5.00
CA VAL A 72 -5.81 5.35 -3.66
C VAL A 72 -6.61 4.45 -2.70
N PRO A 73 -6.06 4.07 -1.54
CA PRO A 73 -6.82 3.34 -0.53
C PRO A 73 -7.97 4.22 -0.02
N LEU A 74 -9.17 3.65 0.05
CA LEU A 74 -10.38 4.35 0.48
C LEU A 74 -11.05 3.63 1.64
N MET A 75 -11.48 4.41 2.62
CA MET A 75 -12.36 3.94 3.68
C MET A 75 -13.83 4.00 3.21
N PRO A 76 -14.71 3.04 3.56
CA PRO A 76 -16.14 3.19 3.32
C PRO A 76 -16.68 4.49 3.95
N LEU A 77 -17.49 5.25 3.21
CA LEU A 77 -18.02 6.54 3.70
C LEU A 77 -18.81 6.44 5.01
N THR A 78 -19.42 5.27 5.27
CA THR A 78 -20.14 4.99 6.52
C THR A 78 -19.24 4.87 7.74
N LEU A 79 -17.94 4.65 7.55
CA LEU A 79 -16.94 4.52 8.62
C LEU A 79 -16.09 5.78 8.80
N VAL A 80 -16.20 6.73 7.88
CA VAL A 80 -15.47 8.01 7.97
C VAL A 80 -15.98 8.79 9.19
N GLY A 81 -15.04 9.27 10.01
CA GLY A 81 -15.36 9.93 11.27
C GLY A 81 -15.39 9.01 12.50
N ASP A 82 -15.37 7.69 12.33
CA ASP A 82 -15.17 6.77 13.46
C ASP A 82 -13.69 6.78 13.88
N ALA A 83 -13.41 7.21 15.12
CA ALA A 83 -12.04 7.41 15.58
C ALA A 83 -11.18 6.14 15.54
N GLY A 84 -11.74 4.98 15.88
CA GLY A 84 -11.01 3.72 15.91
C GLY A 84 -10.70 3.22 14.51
N ARG A 85 -11.67 3.31 13.59
CA ARG A 85 -11.48 2.94 12.18
C ARG A 85 -10.54 3.89 11.46
N GLU A 86 -10.67 5.19 11.67
CA GLU A 86 -9.80 6.23 11.11
C GLU A 86 -8.36 6.03 11.55
N HIS A 87 -8.13 5.73 12.84
CA HIS A 87 -6.80 5.44 13.33
C HIS A 87 -6.22 4.17 12.69
N GLY A 88 -6.99 3.08 12.62
CA GLY A 88 -6.53 1.84 11.98
C GLY A 88 -6.22 2.02 10.48
N PHE A 89 -7.04 2.81 9.78
CA PHE A 89 -6.80 3.16 8.37
C PHE A 89 -5.54 4.01 8.19
N PHE A 90 -5.35 5.00 9.05
CA PHE A 90 -4.16 5.83 9.07
C PHE A 90 -2.88 5.01 9.29
N GLU A 91 -2.85 4.14 10.30
CA GLU A 91 -1.69 3.28 10.59
C GLU A 91 -1.44 2.26 9.46
N GLY A 92 -2.51 1.74 8.84
CA GLY A 92 -2.40 0.89 7.65
C GLY A 92 -1.69 1.59 6.50
N ILE A 93 -2.15 2.81 6.15
CA ILE A 93 -1.52 3.60 5.09
C ILE A 93 -0.08 3.94 5.44
N LYS A 94 0.19 4.31 6.69
CA LYS A 94 1.53 4.66 7.15
C LYS A 94 2.51 3.50 6.97
N ARG A 95 2.10 2.29 7.36
CA ARG A 95 2.89 1.07 7.17
C ARG A 95 3.17 0.82 5.68
N ASP A 96 2.16 0.96 4.83
CA ASP A 96 2.31 0.71 3.39
C ASP A 96 3.23 1.77 2.74
N LEU A 97 3.06 3.04 3.13
CA LEU A 97 3.91 4.17 2.74
C LEU A 97 5.38 3.90 3.07
N ASP A 98 5.66 3.41 4.27
CA ASP A 98 7.02 3.14 4.76
C ASP A 98 7.62 1.86 4.16
N ALA A 99 6.78 0.90 3.74
CA ALA A 99 7.24 -0.39 3.23
C ALA A 99 7.50 -0.38 1.71
N ASP A 100 6.73 0.37 0.94
CA ASP A 100 6.70 0.26 -0.52
C ASP A 100 7.82 1.06 -1.22
N LEU A 101 9.07 0.61 -1.05
CA LEU A 101 10.23 1.21 -1.72
C LEU A 101 10.19 1.08 -3.25
N ASP A 102 9.45 0.12 -3.79
CA ASP A 102 9.34 -0.08 -5.23
C ASP A 102 8.42 0.96 -5.88
N LEU A 103 7.33 1.35 -5.21
CA LEU A 103 6.52 2.51 -5.59
C LEU A 103 7.39 3.77 -5.67
N TRP A 104 8.12 4.08 -4.61
CA TRP A 104 8.92 5.30 -4.54
C TRP A 104 10.03 5.34 -5.59
N ALA A 105 10.67 4.21 -5.85
CA ALA A 105 11.64 4.08 -6.93
C ALA A 105 11.02 4.28 -8.31
N GLY A 106 9.84 3.69 -8.52
CA GLY A 106 9.09 3.87 -9.76
C GLY A 106 8.73 5.33 -10.02
N VAL A 107 8.26 6.04 -8.99
CA VAL A 107 7.94 7.46 -9.06
C VAL A 107 9.17 8.30 -9.36
N ARG A 108 10.30 8.09 -8.66
CA ARG A 108 11.56 8.79 -8.95
C ARG A 108 11.95 8.65 -10.42
N GLY A 109 11.88 7.43 -10.95
CA GLY A 109 12.19 7.17 -12.37
C GLY A 109 11.17 7.77 -13.35
N LEU A 110 9.89 7.87 -12.98
CA LEU A 110 8.87 8.55 -13.80
C LEU A 110 9.10 10.07 -13.83
N GLU A 111 9.46 10.67 -12.70
CA GLU A 111 9.75 12.10 -12.59
C GLU A 111 11.00 12.49 -13.37
N GLU A 112 12.06 11.69 -13.30
CA GLU A 112 13.27 11.87 -14.11
C GLU A 112 12.94 11.85 -15.61
N LYS A 113 12.16 10.84 -16.06
CA LYS A 113 11.72 10.74 -17.46
C LYS A 113 10.83 11.90 -17.87
N ALA A 114 9.91 12.33 -17.00
CA ALA A 114 9.02 13.45 -17.26
C ALA A 114 9.80 14.77 -17.35
N ALA A 115 10.79 14.98 -16.49
CA ALA A 115 11.68 16.13 -16.53
C ALA A 115 12.52 16.17 -17.81
N ASP A 116 13.08 15.02 -18.21
CA ASP A 116 13.85 14.93 -19.45
C ASP A 116 12.99 15.14 -20.70
N LEU A 117 11.77 14.60 -20.72
CA LEU A 117 10.82 14.86 -21.79
C LEU A 117 10.44 16.34 -21.84
N ALA A 118 10.13 16.96 -20.69
CA ALA A 118 9.79 18.39 -20.59
C ALA A 118 10.89 19.29 -21.15
N LYS A 119 12.16 18.99 -20.83
CA LYS A 119 13.33 19.68 -21.41
C LYS A 119 13.37 19.55 -22.94
N ARG A 120 13.15 18.33 -23.47
CA ARG A 120 13.17 18.08 -24.93
C ARG A 120 12.07 18.84 -25.68
N ILE A 121 10.89 18.98 -25.07
CA ILE A 121 9.75 19.69 -25.67
C ILE A 121 9.67 21.16 -25.26
N ASN A 122 10.72 21.68 -24.60
CA ASN A 122 10.82 23.05 -24.09
C ASN A 122 9.60 23.49 -23.25
N LYS A 123 9.09 22.58 -22.41
CA LYS A 123 8.03 22.85 -21.44
C LYS A 123 8.61 23.00 -20.04
N PRO A 124 7.93 23.75 -19.15
CA PRO A 124 8.34 23.82 -17.75
C PRO A 124 8.33 22.42 -17.12
N VAL A 125 9.39 22.09 -16.42
CA VAL A 125 9.49 20.86 -15.62
C VAL A 125 8.57 21.01 -14.42
N ALA A 126 7.65 20.07 -14.23
CA ALA A 126 6.80 20.04 -13.05
C ALA A 126 7.66 19.85 -11.79
N ALA A 127 7.25 20.46 -10.67
CA ALA A 127 7.92 20.23 -9.39
C ALA A 127 7.82 18.74 -9.02
N PRO A 128 8.92 18.12 -8.55
CA PRO A 128 8.89 16.73 -8.11
C PRO A 128 8.06 16.58 -6.83
N ILE A 129 7.49 15.38 -6.65
CA ILE A 129 6.85 14.98 -5.41
C ILE A 129 7.90 15.02 -4.30
N ALA A 130 7.52 15.60 -3.16
CA ALA A 130 8.35 15.64 -1.98
C ALA A 130 8.44 14.25 -1.32
N ILE A 131 9.31 13.37 -1.84
CA ILE A 131 9.59 12.05 -1.25
C ILE A 131 10.14 12.27 0.16
N PRO A 132 9.61 11.59 1.20
CA PRO A 132 10.13 11.73 2.56
C PRO A 132 11.62 11.35 2.68
N VAL A 133 12.37 12.11 3.48
CA VAL A 133 13.85 12.01 3.56
C VAL A 133 14.33 10.61 3.94
N ASP A 134 13.71 9.99 4.94
CA ASP A 134 14.02 8.63 5.38
C ASP A 134 13.82 7.57 4.28
N ILE A 135 12.84 7.80 3.39
CA ILE A 135 12.60 6.93 2.24
C ILE A 135 13.65 7.19 1.16
N GLN A 136 14.05 8.45 0.95
CA GLN A 136 15.15 8.78 0.03
C GLN A 136 16.45 8.06 0.45
N ASP A 137 16.81 8.11 1.74
CA ASP A 137 18.01 7.45 2.25
C ASP A 137 17.95 5.93 2.04
N ARG A 138 16.81 5.31 2.32
CA ARG A 138 16.60 3.87 2.08
C ARG A 138 16.65 3.50 0.60
N LEU A 139 16.15 4.37 -0.29
CA LEU A 139 16.27 4.17 -1.73
C LEU A 139 17.72 4.24 -2.20
N LEU A 140 18.48 5.21 -1.71
CA LEU A 140 19.91 5.33 -2.02
C LEU A 140 20.68 4.10 -1.56
N GLU A 141 20.40 3.61 -0.36
CA GLU A 141 21.04 2.40 0.17
C GLU A 141 20.67 1.15 -0.65
N ARG A 142 19.40 1.00 -1.01
CA ARG A 142 18.95 -0.10 -1.88
C ARG A 142 19.67 -0.06 -3.24
N ASP A 143 19.82 1.13 -3.82
CA ASP A 143 20.45 1.31 -5.12
C ASP A 143 21.96 1.01 -5.05
N ARG A 144 22.64 1.41 -3.97
CA ARG A 144 24.05 1.04 -3.68
C ARG A 144 24.25 -0.47 -3.59
N LEU A 145 23.45 -1.16 -2.78
CA LEU A 145 23.53 -2.62 -2.62
C LEU A 145 23.27 -3.37 -3.93
N ARG A 146 22.38 -2.86 -4.78
CA ARG A 146 22.15 -3.44 -6.12
C ARG A 146 23.35 -3.23 -7.04
N ALA A 147 23.97 -2.05 -7.03
CA ALA A 147 25.17 -1.77 -7.83
C ALA A 147 26.35 -2.67 -7.43
N ASP A 148 26.57 -2.85 -6.13
CA ASP A 148 27.65 -3.70 -5.61
C ASP A 148 27.47 -5.18 -5.98
N ARG A 149 26.22 -5.67 -6.01
CA ARG A 149 25.92 -7.04 -6.45
C ARG A 149 26.25 -7.25 -7.93
N VAL A 150 25.99 -6.26 -8.78
CA VAL A 150 26.28 -6.35 -10.22
C VAL A 150 27.78 -6.19 -10.49
N GLY A 151 28.46 -5.30 -9.76
CA GLY A 151 29.92 -5.13 -9.83
C GLY A 151 30.71 -6.34 -9.31
N GLY A 152 30.15 -7.12 -8.38
CA GLY A 152 30.80 -8.30 -7.79
C GLY A 152 30.80 -9.56 -8.67
N ALA A 153 29.95 -9.63 -9.70
CA ALA A 153 29.87 -10.78 -10.62
C ALA A 153 30.80 -10.66 -11.84
N ALA A 154 31.13 -9.45 -12.28
CA ALA A 154 32.03 -9.22 -13.41
C ALA A 154 33.53 -9.34 -13.04
N GLY A 155 33.89 -9.37 -11.75
CA GLY A 155 35.27 -9.36 -11.27
C GLY A 155 35.86 -10.70 -10.82
N ARG A 156 35.11 -11.80 -10.82
CA ARG A 156 35.58 -13.13 -10.34
C ARG A 156 35.74 -14.18 -11.44
N GLY A 157 35.97 -13.73 -12.68
CA GLY A 157 36.22 -14.60 -13.84
C GLY A 157 37.61 -14.50 -14.45
N ALA A 158 38.52 -13.67 -13.90
CA ALA A 158 39.88 -13.54 -14.39
C ALA A 158 40.85 -14.43 -13.59
N VAL A 159 40.74 -15.75 -13.75
CA VAL A 159 41.82 -16.68 -13.38
C VAL A 159 42.44 -17.22 -14.67
N ARG A 160 43.58 -16.62 -15.01
CA ARG A 160 44.70 -17.02 -15.89
C ARG A 160 44.44 -18.14 -16.92
N VAL A 161 44.39 -17.74 -18.18
CA VAL A 161 44.87 -18.55 -19.30
C VAL A 161 46.39 -18.69 -19.15
N THR A 162 46.86 -19.89 -18.83
CA THR A 162 48.27 -20.28 -18.99
C THR A 162 48.53 -20.58 -20.48
N PRO A 163 49.59 -20.05 -21.11
CA PRO A 163 49.93 -20.39 -22.49
C PRO A 163 50.90 -21.59 -22.47
N GLU A 164 50.41 -22.77 -22.84
CA GLU A 164 51.12 -24.02 -23.22
C GLU A 164 50.07 -25.13 -23.01
N THR A 165 49.60 -25.92 -23.97
CA THR A 165 50.27 -26.63 -25.06
C THR A 165 49.14 -27.21 -25.94
N ALA A 166 49.31 -27.27 -27.26
CA ALA A 166 48.58 -28.17 -28.16
C ALA A 166 49.67 -28.96 -28.93
N PRO A 167 49.46 -30.21 -29.41
CA PRO A 167 48.20 -30.69 -30.01
C PRO A 167 47.82 -32.17 -29.72
N ASP A 168 46.70 -32.57 -30.34
CA ASP A 168 46.18 -33.93 -30.60
C ASP A 168 45.58 -34.78 -29.46
N ALA A 169 44.24 -34.81 -29.42
CA ALA A 169 43.48 -36.04 -29.22
C ALA A 169 42.05 -35.94 -29.82
N VAL A 170 41.70 -37.00 -30.55
CA VAL A 170 40.53 -37.27 -31.41
C VAL A 170 39.18 -37.33 -30.65
N PRO A 171 38.02 -37.01 -31.26
CA PRO A 171 36.72 -37.01 -30.59
C PRO A 171 36.12 -38.43 -30.48
N VAL A 172 35.54 -38.78 -29.32
CA VAL A 172 34.80 -40.04 -29.12
C VAL A 172 33.47 -39.80 -28.38
N GLU A 173 32.40 -40.03 -29.14
CA GLU A 173 31.06 -40.57 -28.82
C GLU A 173 30.19 -40.03 -27.67
N GLU A 174 29.03 -39.50 -28.08
CA GLU A 174 27.75 -39.60 -27.36
C GLU A 174 27.29 -41.07 -27.24
N PRO A 175 26.40 -41.38 -26.28
CA PRO A 175 25.29 -42.23 -26.67
C PRO A 175 23.92 -41.64 -26.29
N GLU A 176 23.06 -41.64 -27.29
CA GLU A 176 21.61 -41.54 -27.18
C GLU A 176 20.97 -42.77 -26.49
N THR A 177 19.88 -42.49 -25.79
CA THR A 177 18.57 -43.18 -25.73
C THR A 177 18.42 -44.70 -25.45
N GLY A 178 17.39 -44.99 -24.64
CA GLY A 178 16.71 -46.30 -24.50
C GLY A 178 16.78 -46.81 -23.06
N SER A 179 15.69 -47.10 -22.34
CA SER A 179 14.46 -47.75 -22.77
C SER A 179 13.28 -47.51 -21.82
N LYS A 180 12.11 -47.59 -22.44
CA LYS A 180 10.75 -47.61 -21.88
C LYS A 180 10.54 -48.73 -20.85
N GLY A 181 9.81 -48.43 -19.79
CA GLY A 181 9.22 -49.40 -18.87
C GLY A 181 7.89 -48.89 -18.32
N MET A 182 6.81 -49.38 -18.91
CA MET A 182 5.42 -48.99 -18.70
C MET A 182 4.81 -49.62 -17.44
N LYS A 183 3.98 -48.88 -16.69
CA LYS A 183 2.60 -49.22 -16.26
C LYS A 183 2.20 -48.47 -14.98
N THR A 184 1.25 -47.56 -15.13
CA THR A 184 0.25 -47.23 -14.11
C THR A 184 -0.58 -48.47 -13.74
N PRO A 185 -1.08 -48.54 -12.50
CA PRO A 185 -2.47 -48.91 -12.30
C PRO A 185 -3.26 -47.76 -11.67
N LYS A 186 -4.48 -47.65 -12.19
CA LYS A 186 -5.57 -46.79 -11.79
C LYS A 186 -6.40 -47.52 -10.73
N GLY A 187 -6.74 -46.82 -9.66
CA GLY A 187 -8.03 -46.93 -8.96
C GLY A 187 -8.16 -48.01 -7.89
N SER A 188 -8.39 -47.53 -6.66
CA SER A 188 -9.62 -47.81 -5.93
C SER A 188 -9.81 -46.72 -4.88
N ASP A 189 -10.91 -45.98 -5.02
CA ASP A 189 -11.54 -45.26 -3.92
C ASP A 189 -11.75 -46.25 -2.77
N ASP A 190 -11.43 -45.85 -1.54
CA ASP A 190 -12.32 -46.15 -0.43
C ASP A 190 -12.19 -45.09 0.65
N GLU A 191 -13.35 -44.81 1.22
CA GLU A 191 -13.68 -43.72 2.12
C GLU A 191 -12.95 -43.87 3.46
N GLU A 192 -12.38 -42.76 3.97
CA GLU A 192 -12.45 -42.50 5.40
C GLU A 192 -12.56 -40.99 5.61
N GLU A 193 -13.82 -40.57 5.76
CA GLU A 193 -14.22 -39.45 6.59
C GLU A 193 -13.44 -39.47 7.92
N ALA A 194 -12.52 -38.52 8.09
CA ALA A 194 -12.17 -38.07 9.42
C ALA A 194 -12.90 -36.76 9.68
N GLU A 195 -14.19 -36.89 10.04
CA GLU A 195 -14.91 -35.89 10.83
C GLU A 195 -14.07 -35.54 12.07
N LYS A 196 -13.37 -34.41 12.04
CA LYS A 196 -13.04 -33.73 13.30
C LYS A 196 -14.22 -32.82 13.63
N ALA A 197 -15.21 -33.40 14.29
CA ALA A 197 -16.25 -32.66 14.99
C ALA A 197 -15.60 -31.64 15.95
N PRO A 198 -16.10 -30.39 16.03
CA PRO A 198 -15.89 -29.53 17.19
C PRO A 198 -16.83 -30.02 18.32
N PRO A 199 -16.83 -29.48 19.57
CA PRO A 199 -15.92 -28.63 20.34
C PRO A 199 -15.61 -29.31 21.72
N PRO A 200 -15.19 -28.63 22.81
CA PRO A 200 -16.15 -27.85 23.60
C PRO A 200 -15.58 -26.55 24.21
N ALA A 201 -16.43 -25.53 24.30
CA ALA A 201 -16.59 -24.75 25.53
C ALA A 201 -18.08 -24.92 25.89
N PRO A 202 -18.50 -25.08 27.16
CA PRO A 202 -17.99 -24.32 28.31
C PRO A 202 -17.84 -25.15 29.61
N GLU A 203 -17.02 -24.67 30.54
CA GLU A 203 -17.27 -24.95 31.96
C GLU A 203 -17.28 -23.62 32.72
N ASP A 204 -18.48 -23.24 33.12
CA ASP A 204 -18.76 -22.29 34.18
C ASP A 204 -19.31 -23.12 35.35
N ALA A 205 -18.58 -23.20 36.47
CA ALA A 205 -19.11 -23.54 37.78
C ALA A 205 -18.03 -23.43 38.88
N ALA A 206 -18.02 -22.29 39.58
CA ALA A 206 -18.04 -22.29 41.05
C ALA A 206 -18.34 -20.88 41.59
N LYS A 207 -19.63 -20.57 41.79
CA LYS A 207 -20.05 -19.87 43.02
C LYS A 207 -20.21 -20.93 44.11
N PRO A 208 -19.84 -20.61 45.36
CA PRO A 208 -20.85 -20.33 46.40
C PRO A 208 -20.48 -19.02 47.13
N SER A 209 -21.38 -18.24 47.74
CA SER A 209 -22.67 -18.55 48.35
C SER A 209 -23.67 -17.38 48.23
N SER A 210 -24.94 -17.72 48.40
CA SER A 210 -26.03 -16.99 49.08
C SER A 210 -25.56 -15.92 50.08
N ASP A 211 -26.29 -14.85 50.42
CA ASP A 211 -27.71 -14.50 50.35
C ASP A 211 -27.73 -13.00 50.72
N ASP A 212 -28.47 -12.15 50.01
CA ASP A 212 -29.27 -11.09 50.66
C ASP A 212 -30.13 -10.35 49.62
N ASN A 213 -31.38 -10.82 49.56
CA ASN A 213 -32.62 -10.09 49.36
C ASN A 213 -32.86 -9.32 48.04
N ASP A 214 -33.50 -10.04 47.11
CA ASP A 214 -34.55 -9.53 46.23
C ASP A 214 -35.73 -8.98 47.02
N GLU A 215 -36.12 -7.71 46.77
CA GLU A 215 -37.46 -7.37 46.26
C GLU A 215 -37.55 -5.86 45.99
N PRO A 216 -38.14 -5.46 44.86
CA PRO A 216 -39.12 -4.40 44.95
C PRO A 216 -40.41 -4.84 44.26
N PRO A 217 -41.57 -4.61 44.89
CA PRO A 217 -42.70 -4.24 44.05
C PRO A 217 -43.57 -3.09 44.56
N LYS A 218 -43.93 -2.29 43.54
CA LYS A 218 -45.24 -1.63 43.30
C LYS A 218 -45.57 -0.35 44.06
N GLY A 219 -45.85 0.70 43.26
CA GLY A 219 -46.59 1.89 43.69
C GLY A 219 -48.01 1.58 44.18
N PRO A 220 -48.78 2.57 44.63
CA PRO A 220 -49.46 3.54 43.76
C PRO A 220 -49.35 4.98 44.30
N GLY A 221 -49.57 6.06 43.55
CA GLY A 221 -50.85 6.46 42.99
C GLY A 221 -50.91 8.01 43.01
N LYS A 222 -51.56 8.57 41.99
CA LYS A 222 -51.89 9.99 41.85
C LYS A 222 -52.86 10.48 42.93
N PRO A 223 -52.92 11.79 43.20
CA PRO A 223 -54.16 12.56 43.20
C PRO A 223 -54.50 13.11 41.81
#